data_AF-A0A2Z6Q1H1-F1
#
_entry.id   AF-A0A2Z6Q1H1-F1
#
_cell.length_a   1.000
_cell.length_b   1.000
_cell.length_c   1.000
_cell.angle_alpha   90.00
_cell.angle_beta   90.00
_cell.angle_gamma   90.00
#
_symmetry.space_group_name_H-M   'P 1'
#
loop_
_entity.id
_entity.type
_entity.pdbx_description
1 polymer ?
#
loop_
_entity_poly.entity_id
_entity_poly.type
_entity_poly.pdbx_seq_one_letter_code
_entity_poly.pdbx_strand_id
1 'polypeptide(L)'
;MSCIMIALTIHDSVVTEETTGDFFDLYNSIINMEGQEEIAKRDVIKSYFNFGKILDDCFNYYKKDNPKCTAQALVNKKVWEQLPNVSDDALRKKKKRALKIFELFNKIGEDKIQKIKSFSASSILKLDQGKIVEILIRFAISSS
;
A
#
# COMPACT_ATOMS: atom_id res chain seq x y z
N MET A 1 -55.39 58.90 -29.63
CA MET A 1 -54.36 58.54 -30.64
C MET A 1 -53.03 58.99 -30.04
N SER A 2 -52.04 58.18 -29.72
CA SER A 2 -51.67 56.83 -30.17
C SER A 2 -50.99 56.08 -29.02
N CYS A 3 -51.28 54.78 -28.93
CA CYS A 3 -50.43 53.80 -28.27
C CYS A 3 -49.10 53.70 -29.02
N ILE A 4 -47.97 53.51 -28.32
CA ILE A 4 -46.86 52.67 -28.79
C ILE A 4 -46.15 52.07 -27.56
N MET A 5 -46.15 50.75 -27.57
CA MET A 5 -45.42 49.82 -26.70
C MET A 5 -44.01 49.65 -27.25
N ILE A 6 -42.98 49.71 -26.42
CA ILE A 6 -41.65 49.11 -26.69
C ILE A 6 -41.15 48.61 -25.32
N ALA A 7 -41.47 47.37 -24.93
CA ALA A 7 -40.79 46.11 -25.25
C ALA A 7 -39.43 45.96 -24.55
N LEU A 8 -39.46 45.23 -23.42
CA LEU A 8 -38.33 44.60 -22.74
C LEU A 8 -37.61 43.63 -23.68
N THR A 9 -36.29 43.77 -23.81
CA THR A 9 -35.41 42.65 -24.16
C THR A 9 -34.03 42.91 -23.56
N ILE A 10 -33.86 42.55 -22.29
CA ILE A 10 -32.53 42.30 -21.72
C ILE A 10 -32.22 40.85 -22.09
N HIS A 11 -31.22 40.69 -22.97
CA HIS A 11 -30.75 39.39 -23.44
C HIS A 11 -30.15 38.63 -22.25
N ASP A 12 -30.75 37.49 -21.95
CA ASP A 12 -30.19 36.45 -21.09
C ASP A 12 -28.79 36.08 -21.58
N SER A 13 -27.81 36.12 -20.70
CA SER A 13 -26.59 35.32 -20.77
C SER A 13 -25.79 35.55 -19.49
N VAL A 14 -26.37 35.21 -18.35
CA VAL A 14 -25.54 34.75 -17.25
C VAL A 14 -25.13 33.32 -17.64
N VAL A 15 -23.93 33.21 -18.19
CA VAL A 15 -23.18 31.96 -18.16
C VAL A 15 -22.92 31.70 -16.67
N THR A 16 -23.79 30.92 -16.05
CA THR A 16 -23.44 30.22 -14.81
C THR A 16 -22.51 29.08 -15.21
N GLU A 17 -21.22 29.38 -15.36
CA GLU A 17 -20.19 28.40 -15.06
C GLU A 17 -20.16 28.21 -13.54
N GLU A 18 -21.22 27.62 -12.98
CA GLU A 18 -21.15 27.00 -11.66
C GLU A 18 -20.56 25.61 -11.86
N THR A 19 -19.23 25.62 -12.05
CA THR A 19 -18.36 24.48 -11.78
C THR A 19 -18.29 24.28 -10.27
N THR A 20 -19.43 23.97 -9.65
CA THR A 20 -19.55 23.64 -8.24
C THR A 20 -19.79 22.15 -8.18
N GLY A 21 -18.71 21.37 -8.05
CA GLY A 21 -18.84 19.95 -7.71
C GLY A 21 -19.73 19.87 -6.47
N ASP A 22 -20.87 19.20 -6.61
CA ASP A 22 -21.84 19.05 -5.53
C ASP A 22 -21.11 18.47 -4.31
N PHE A 23 -21.49 18.87 -3.09
CA PHE A 23 -20.93 18.28 -1.88
C PHE A 23 -21.04 16.75 -1.90
N PHE A 24 -22.09 16.23 -2.56
CA PHE A 24 -22.24 14.82 -2.84
C PHE A 24 -21.08 14.24 -3.70
N ASP A 25 -20.72 14.91 -4.79
CA ASP A 25 -19.62 14.51 -5.67
C ASP A 25 -18.27 14.55 -4.92
N LEU A 26 -18.05 15.61 -4.14
CA LEU A 26 -16.83 15.75 -3.33
C LEU A 26 -16.73 14.67 -2.26
N TYR A 27 -17.83 14.36 -1.57
CA TYR A 27 -17.88 13.28 -0.57
C TYR A 27 -17.59 11.90 -1.21
N ASN A 28 -18.24 11.59 -2.33
CA ASN A 28 -18.01 10.32 -3.04
C ASN A 28 -16.57 10.21 -3.56
N SER A 29 -15.99 11.32 -4.00
CA SER A 29 -14.58 11.38 -4.40
C SER A 29 -13.64 11.02 -3.25
N ILE A 30 -13.90 11.54 -2.04
CA ILE A 30 -13.13 11.18 -0.83
C ILE A 30 -13.20 9.68 -0.56
N ILE A 31 -14.40 9.09 -0.51
CA ILE A 31 -14.58 7.66 -0.24
C ILE A 31 -13.84 6.80 -1.28
N ASN A 32 -13.92 7.17 -2.57
CA ASN A 32 -13.20 6.46 -3.62
C ASN A 32 -11.68 6.56 -3.44
N MET A 33 -11.16 7.76 -3.15
CA MET A 33 -9.73 7.98 -2.94
C MET A 33 -9.20 7.25 -1.71
N GLU A 34 -9.95 7.23 -0.60
CA GLU A 34 -9.64 6.43 0.58
C GLU A 34 -9.60 4.93 0.24
N GLY A 35 -10.58 4.45 -0.55
CA GLY A 35 -10.59 3.07 -1.04
C GLY A 35 -9.36 2.72 -1.88
N GLN A 36 -8.95 3.59 -2.81
CA GLN A 36 -7.72 3.42 -3.59
C GLN A 36 -6.47 3.44 -2.72
N GLU A 37 -6.43 4.30 -1.70
CA GLU A 37 -5.33 4.36 -0.75
C GLU A 37 -5.20 3.05 0.04
N GLU A 38 -6.32 2.45 0.48
CA GLU A 38 -6.33 1.13 1.11
C GLU A 38 -5.77 0.04 0.19
N ILE A 39 -6.22 0.02 -1.06
CA ILE A 39 -5.74 -0.95 -2.07
C ILE A 39 -4.23 -0.79 -2.29
N ALA A 40 -3.76 0.44 -2.51
CA ALA A 40 -2.35 0.73 -2.71
C ALA A 40 -1.50 0.31 -1.50
N LYS A 41 -1.99 0.54 -0.27
CA LYS A 41 -1.33 0.06 0.96
C LYS A 41 -1.19 -1.46 0.97
N ARG A 42 -2.26 -2.20 0.62
CA ARG A 42 -2.24 -3.67 0.53
C ARG A 42 -1.25 -4.16 -0.52
N ASP A 43 -1.23 -3.54 -1.70
CA ASP A 43 -0.34 -3.91 -2.81
C ASP A 43 1.14 -3.71 -2.46
N VAL A 44 1.47 -2.61 -1.78
CA VAL A 44 2.83 -2.38 -1.28
C VAL A 44 3.22 -3.46 -0.26
N ILE A 45 2.33 -3.80 0.67
CA ILE A 45 2.59 -4.85 1.67
C ILE A 45 2.77 -6.21 1.00
N LYS A 46 1.91 -6.53 0.01
CA LYS A 46 2.00 -7.76 -0.78
C LYS A 46 3.31 -7.87 -1.55
N SER A 47 3.76 -6.76 -2.13
CA SER A 47 5.06 -6.69 -2.83
C SER A 47 6.22 -6.97 -1.88
N TYR A 48 6.21 -6.39 -0.68
CA TYR A 48 7.21 -6.69 0.34
C TYR A 48 7.16 -8.15 0.82
N PHE A 49 5.96 -8.71 1.01
CA PHE A 49 5.78 -10.11 1.36
C PHE A 49 6.41 -11.03 0.32
N ASN A 50 6.06 -10.84 -0.97
CA ASN A 50 6.60 -11.64 -2.06
C ASN A 50 8.12 -11.51 -2.17
N PHE A 51 8.66 -10.29 -2.02
CA PHE A 51 10.09 -10.09 -2.02
C PHE A 51 10.78 -10.82 -0.84
N GLY A 52 10.18 -10.78 0.35
CA GLY A 52 10.67 -11.50 1.52
C GLY A 52 10.64 -13.02 1.34
N LYS A 53 9.57 -13.54 0.73
CA LYS A 53 9.43 -14.96 0.39
C LYS A 53 10.55 -15.43 -0.55
N ILE A 54 10.81 -14.69 -1.63
CA ILE A 54 11.89 -15.02 -2.58
C ILE A 54 13.27 -14.98 -1.89
N LEU A 55 13.50 -14.02 -0.99
CA LEU A 55 14.74 -13.94 -0.22
C LEU A 55 14.92 -15.16 0.70
N ASP A 56 13.85 -15.56 1.38
CA ASP A 56 13.86 -16.72 2.28
C ASP A 56 14.04 -18.04 1.51
N ASP A 57 13.32 -18.22 0.40
CA ASP A 57 13.46 -19.38 -0.48
C ASP A 57 14.88 -19.51 -1.03
N CYS A 58 15.48 -18.40 -1.49
CA CYS A 58 16.87 -18.41 -1.96
C CYS A 58 17.85 -18.73 -0.82
N PHE A 59 17.61 -18.19 0.39
CA PHE A 59 18.45 -18.49 1.54
C PHE A 59 18.37 -19.97 1.92
N ASN A 60 17.17 -20.53 1.98
CA ASN A 60 16.93 -21.94 2.29
C ASN A 60 17.51 -22.87 1.22
N TYR A 61 17.47 -22.46 -0.05
CA TYR A 61 18.13 -23.18 -1.14
C TYR A 61 19.63 -23.28 -0.91
N TYR A 62 20.33 -22.15 -0.74
CA TYR A 62 21.78 -22.17 -0.56
C TYR A 62 22.23 -22.80 0.76
N LYS A 63 21.43 -22.67 1.82
CA LYS A 63 21.72 -23.22 3.15
C LYS A 63 21.80 -24.76 3.16
N LYS A 64 21.23 -25.45 2.16
CA LYS A 64 21.32 -26.92 2.06
C LYS A 64 22.76 -27.41 1.97
N ASP A 65 23.57 -26.73 1.16
CA ASP A 65 24.94 -27.18 0.84
C ASP A 65 26.02 -26.23 1.41
N ASN A 66 25.62 -25.15 2.09
CA ASN A 66 26.54 -24.10 2.52
C ASN A 66 26.32 -23.67 3.97
N PRO A 67 27.39 -23.30 4.70
CA PRO A 67 27.25 -22.62 5.99
C PRO A 67 26.40 -21.36 5.87
N LYS A 68 25.76 -20.97 6.97
CA LYS A 68 24.86 -19.81 7.05
C LYS A 68 25.46 -18.53 6.43
N CYS A 69 26.72 -18.23 6.73
CA CYS A 69 27.40 -17.04 6.21
C CYS A 69 27.54 -17.06 4.67
N THR A 70 27.91 -18.22 4.11
CA THR A 70 28.06 -18.41 2.67
C THR A 70 26.72 -18.33 1.95
N ALA A 71 25.68 -18.99 2.49
CA ALA A 71 24.33 -18.89 1.94
C ALA A 71 23.84 -17.44 1.89
N GLN A 72 24.07 -16.66 2.96
CA GLN A 72 23.70 -15.25 3.00
C GLN A 72 24.47 -14.40 1.97
N ALA A 73 25.76 -14.67 1.78
CA ALA A 73 26.58 -13.99 0.77
C ALA A 73 26.08 -14.29 -0.64
N LEU A 74 25.69 -15.54 -0.94
CA LEU A 74 25.12 -15.94 -2.22
C LEU A 74 23.78 -15.26 -2.51
N VAL A 75 22.88 -15.18 -1.51
CA VAL A 75 21.63 -14.41 -1.66
C VAL A 75 21.93 -12.93 -1.92
N ASN A 76 22.88 -12.33 -1.21
CA ASN A 76 23.26 -10.94 -1.42
C ASN A 76 23.80 -10.71 -2.83
N LYS A 77 24.68 -11.59 -3.31
CA LYS A 77 25.23 -11.55 -4.66
C LYS A 77 24.11 -11.62 -5.71
N LYS A 78 23.20 -12.60 -5.59
CA LYS A 78 22.06 -12.77 -6.52
C LYS A 78 21.17 -11.53 -6.57
N VAL A 79 20.89 -10.92 -5.42
CA VAL A 79 20.07 -9.69 -5.37
C VAL A 79 20.80 -8.52 -6.02
N TRP A 80 22.11 -8.40 -5.82
CA TRP A 80 22.94 -7.36 -6.44
C TRP A 80 22.99 -7.46 -7.96
N GLU A 81 23.15 -8.67 -8.49
CA GLU A 81 23.14 -8.93 -9.93
C GLU A 81 21.81 -8.51 -10.58
N GLN A 82 20.69 -8.62 -9.85
CA GLN A 82 19.37 -8.24 -10.34
C GLN A 82 19.04 -6.76 -10.13
N LEU A 83 19.73 -6.07 -9.22
CA LEU A 83 19.45 -4.68 -8.83
C LEU A 83 20.73 -3.81 -8.82
N PRO A 84 21.50 -3.75 -9.92
CA PRO A 84 22.82 -3.11 -9.93
C PRO A 84 22.79 -1.60 -9.68
N ASN A 85 21.67 -0.94 -9.97
CA ASN A 85 21.53 0.52 -9.90
C ASN A 85 20.93 1.04 -8.59
N VAL A 86 20.71 0.17 -7.59
CA VAL A 86 20.12 0.55 -6.31
C VAL A 86 21.21 0.76 -5.27
N SER A 87 21.18 1.87 -4.53
CA SER A 87 22.09 2.10 -3.41
C SER A 87 22.01 0.99 -2.35
N ASP A 88 23.16 0.56 -1.84
CA ASP A 88 23.31 -0.45 -0.79
C ASP A 88 22.39 -0.21 0.40
N ASP A 89 22.32 1.03 0.88
CA ASP A 89 21.53 1.38 2.06
C ASP A 89 20.03 1.26 1.79
N ALA A 90 19.58 1.72 0.62
CA ALA A 90 18.19 1.62 0.20
C ALA A 90 17.77 0.15 0.03
N LEU A 91 18.61 -0.65 -0.61
CA LEU A 91 18.39 -2.08 -0.79
C LEU A 91 18.35 -2.81 0.55
N ARG A 92 19.32 -2.56 1.43
CA ARG A 92 19.38 -3.14 2.78
C ARG A 92 18.12 -2.84 3.58
N LYS A 93 17.64 -1.59 3.56
CA LYS A 93 16.40 -1.18 4.24
C LYS A 93 15.18 -1.92 3.69
N LYS A 94 15.04 -2.02 2.35
CA LYS A 94 13.95 -2.75 1.70
C LYS A 94 13.98 -4.25 2.00
N LYS A 95 15.15 -4.90 1.98
CA LYS A 95 15.32 -6.33 2.33
C LYS A 95 14.90 -6.60 3.77
N LYS A 96 15.39 -5.79 4.72
CA LYS A 96 15.03 -5.94 6.15
C LYS A 96 13.52 -5.80 6.38
N ARG A 97 12.90 -4.85 5.69
CA ARG A 97 11.43 -4.65 5.72
C ARG A 97 10.69 -5.87 5.15
N ALA A 98 11.13 -6.35 3.98
CA ALA A 98 10.53 -7.48 3.30
C ALA A 98 10.55 -8.76 4.15
N LEU A 99 11.70 -9.09 4.74
CA LEU A 99 11.85 -10.27 5.60
C LEU A 99 10.94 -10.20 6.83
N LYS A 100 10.83 -9.03 7.49
CA LYS A 100 9.91 -8.85 8.62
C LYS A 100 8.44 -9.02 8.23
N ILE A 101 8.03 -8.43 7.11
CA ILE A 101 6.65 -8.56 6.61
C ILE A 101 6.36 -10.02 6.24
N PHE A 102 7.29 -10.68 5.55
CA PHE A 102 7.18 -12.10 5.22
C PHE A 102 7.05 -12.96 6.48
N GLU A 103 7.94 -12.84 7.44
CA GLU A 103 7.89 -13.60 8.70
C GLU A 103 6.55 -13.43 9.43
N LEU A 104 6.05 -12.19 9.51
CA LEU A 104 4.77 -11.90 10.13
C LEU A 104 3.60 -12.59 9.40
N PHE A 105 3.43 -12.32 8.11
CA PHE A 105 2.27 -12.84 7.36
C PHE A 105 2.38 -14.34 7.05
N ASN A 106 3.58 -14.90 6.99
CA ASN A 106 3.77 -16.35 6.92
C ASN A 106 3.31 -17.03 8.22
N LYS A 107 3.45 -16.36 9.37
CA LYS A 107 2.97 -16.87 10.66
C LYS A 107 1.45 -16.71 10.84
N ILE A 108 0.88 -15.58 10.42
CA ILE A 108 -0.52 -15.23 10.73
C ILE A 108 -1.51 -15.52 9.60
N GLY A 109 -1.00 -15.83 8.40
CA GLY A 109 -1.78 -16.05 7.19
C GLY A 109 -1.59 -14.93 6.17
N GLU A 110 -1.26 -15.31 4.94
CA GLU A 110 -1.12 -14.39 3.80
C GLU A 110 -2.44 -13.70 3.46
N ASP A 111 -3.57 -14.38 3.70
CA ASP A 111 -4.93 -13.85 3.53
C ASP A 111 -5.19 -12.61 4.40
N LYS A 112 -4.48 -12.48 5.54
CA LYS A 112 -4.63 -11.34 6.44
C LYS A 112 -4.14 -10.03 5.85
N ILE A 113 -3.30 -10.06 4.81
CA ILE A 113 -2.90 -8.86 4.07
C ILE A 113 -4.12 -8.14 3.50
N GLN A 114 -5.12 -8.89 3.03
CA GLN A 114 -6.36 -8.32 2.45
C GLN A 114 -7.25 -7.63 3.48
N LYS A 115 -7.07 -7.93 4.78
CA LYS A 115 -7.85 -7.32 5.86
C LYS A 115 -7.26 -5.98 6.34
N ILE A 116 -6.13 -5.53 5.79
CA ILE A 116 -5.47 -4.28 6.21
C ILE A 116 -6.23 -3.08 5.65
N LYS A 117 -6.66 -2.16 6.53
CA LYS A 117 -7.28 -0.89 6.14
C LYS A 117 -6.38 0.31 6.43
N SER A 118 -5.87 0.39 7.65
CA SER A 118 -5.20 1.60 8.16
C SER A 118 -3.67 1.54 8.22
N PHE A 119 -3.05 0.36 8.07
CA PHE A 119 -1.61 0.21 8.27
C PHE A 119 -0.82 0.28 6.95
N SER A 120 0.23 1.12 6.92
CA SER A 120 1.23 1.10 5.84
C SER A 120 2.34 0.08 6.12
N ALA A 121 3.08 -0.34 5.09
CA ALA A 121 4.27 -1.18 5.24
C ALA A 121 5.33 -0.54 6.17
N SER A 122 5.44 0.78 6.19
CA SER A 122 6.34 1.51 7.10
C SER A 122 5.86 1.46 8.55
N SER A 123 4.54 1.50 8.77
CA SER A 123 3.94 1.43 10.11
C SER A 123 4.08 0.03 10.71
N ILE A 124 3.94 -1.02 9.88
CA ILE A 124 4.11 -2.42 10.31
C ILE A 124 5.50 -2.67 10.91
N LEU A 125 6.52 -2.01 10.37
CA LEU A 125 7.90 -2.14 10.84
C LEU A 125 8.15 -1.58 12.25
N LYS A 126 7.31 -0.64 12.68
CA LYS A 126 7.37 0.01 13.99
C LYS A 126 6.55 -0.71 15.05
N LEU A 127 5.87 -1.80 14.68
CA LEU A 127 5.14 -2.63 15.63
C LEU A 127 6.16 -3.41 16.47
N ASP A 128 6.13 -3.22 17.78
CA ASP A 128 6.78 -4.13 18.73
C ASP A 128 6.00 -5.46 18.81
N GLN A 129 6.54 -6.44 19.56
CA GLN A 129 5.85 -7.73 19.73
C GLN A 129 4.45 -7.57 20.34
N GLY A 130 4.22 -6.59 21.22
CA GLY A 130 2.93 -6.33 21.84
C GLY A 130 1.88 -5.84 20.84
N LYS A 131 2.24 -4.94 19.92
CA LYS A 131 1.34 -4.47 18.86
C LYS A 131 1.09 -5.53 17.79
N ILE A 132 2.06 -6.41 17.55
CA ILE A 132 1.84 -7.60 16.69
C ILE A 132 0.78 -8.52 17.32
N VAL A 133 0.84 -8.74 18.64
CA VAL A 133 -0.18 -9.48 19.39
C VAL A 133 -1.54 -8.77 19.36
N GLU A 134 -1.58 -7.44 19.49
CA GLU A 134 -2.83 -6.68 19.37
C GLU A 134 -3.48 -6.84 17.99
N ILE A 135 -2.68 -6.77 16.91
CA ILE A 135 -3.15 -6.98 15.54
C ILE A 135 -3.64 -8.41 15.33
N LEU A 136 -2.93 -9.40 15.89
CA LEU A 136 -3.34 -10.79 15.90
C LEU A 136 -4.69 -10.99 16.61
N ILE A 137 -4.87 -10.39 17.78
CA ILE A 137 -6.12 -10.43 18.55
C ILE A 137 -7.25 -9.79 17.74
N ARG A 138 -7.03 -8.59 17.16
CA ARG A 138 -8.04 -7.93 16.31
C ARG A 138 -8.45 -8.80 15.12
N PHE A 139 -7.50 -9.43 14.43
CA PHE A 139 -7.82 -10.32 13.32
C PHE A 139 -8.50 -11.62 13.74
N ALA A 140 -8.21 -12.14 14.94
CA ALA A 140 -8.91 -13.30 15.50
C ALA A 140 -10.38 -12.97 15.84
N ILE A 141 -10.63 -11.80 16.45
CA ILE A 141 -11.98 -11.36 16.83
C ILE A 141 -12.84 -11.05 15.59
N SER A 142 -12.28 -10.41 14.55
CA SER A 142 -13.01 -10.11 13.29
C SER A 142 -13.21 -11.31 12.36
N SER A 143 -12.92 -12.52 12.81
CA SER A 143 -13.16 -13.77 12.08
C SER A 143 -14.24 -14.66 12.74
N SER A 144 -14.89 -14.15 13.80
CA SER A 144 -16.09 -14.70 14.45
C SER A 144 -17.32 -13.90 14.01
#